data_AF-A0A959H534-F1
#
_entry.id   AF-A0A959H534-F1
#
_cell.length_a   1.000
_cell.length_b   1.000
_cell.length_c   1.000
_cell.angle_alpha   90.00
_cell.angle_beta   90.00
_cell.angle_gamma   90.00
#
_symmetry.space_group_name_H-M   'P 1'
#
loop_
_entity.id
_entity.type
_entity.pdbx_description
1 polymer ?
#
loop_
_entity_poly.entity_id
_entity_poly.type
_entity_poly.pdbx_seq_one_letter_code
_entity_poly.pdbx_strand_id
1 'polypeptide(L)'
;MNVTTAFQDAILEGIPEELPASKPYDPNVSHAPRRVIEGVLTEKDKALAIKNALRYFHPRHHEVLAAEFARELEDYGRIYMFRFRPDYEMYARPIDEYPHRSRQAAAIMLMIQNNLDPKVAKHPHELITYGGNGAVFQNWAQYRLTMQYLATMSDEQTLALYSGHPLGLFPSHKDAPRVVVTNGMMIPNYSSKEDYNKYNALGVTSYGQMTAGSFMYIGPQGIVHGTTITLLNAGRLKQLGKDSLHGKVFVTSGLGGMSGAQSVAAVIAGAVGVIAEVDPDAVQQRLIDGYIQKGNIFTDPDALIARMEECRRNEEAITLVYQGNVVDLWEKFVKEEVEVELGSDQTSLHNIEGLGYCPAGFTFQEAKQLLAKDQVRFMAEVRDTLRRHVNAVNAMAERGMYFWDYGNAFLVEAGKSGADIWENKEEGLFKYASYVEDIMGPMCFDYGFGPFRWVCTSGEKADLDQTDAIAAQVLREILEEAPEEIHPQLKDNIRWIESAG
;
A
#
# COMPACT_ATOMS: atom_id res chain seq x y z
N MET A 1 -5.45 40.42 18.49
CA MET A 1 -5.93 39.32 17.62
C MET A 1 -4.68 38.61 17.15
N ASN A 2 -4.52 37.32 17.44
CA ASN A 2 -3.43 36.56 16.84
C ASN A 2 -3.68 36.52 15.34
N VAL A 3 -2.70 37.00 14.56
CA VAL A 3 -2.78 36.99 13.09
C VAL A 3 -2.60 35.53 12.68
N THR A 4 -3.66 34.92 12.15
CA THR A 4 -3.61 33.59 11.55
C THR A 4 -2.88 33.67 10.21
N THR A 5 -2.17 32.60 9.84
CA THR A 5 -1.55 32.49 8.51
C THR A 5 -2.60 32.13 7.47
N ALA A 6 -2.32 32.39 6.18
CA ALA A 6 -3.22 31.99 5.10
C ALA A 6 -3.50 30.46 5.08
N PHE A 7 -2.52 29.65 5.50
CA PHE A 7 -2.69 28.22 5.70
C PHE A 7 -3.69 27.91 6.82
N GLN A 8 -3.53 28.56 7.98
CA GLN A 8 -4.42 28.38 9.13
C GLN A 8 -5.85 28.81 8.80
N ASP A 9 -6.02 29.93 8.09
CA ASP A 9 -7.33 30.40 7.64
C ASP A 9 -8.00 29.38 6.70
N ALA A 10 -7.25 28.81 5.75
CA ALA A 10 -7.77 27.81 4.82
C ALA A 10 -8.22 26.52 5.52
N ILE A 11 -7.53 26.11 6.60
CA ILE A 11 -7.93 24.95 7.43
C ILE A 11 -9.19 25.26 8.22
N LEU A 12 -9.28 26.44 8.83
CA LEU A 12 -10.41 26.86 9.67
C LEU A 12 -11.68 27.14 8.86
N GLU A 13 -11.55 27.46 7.58
CA GLU A 13 -12.68 27.74 6.67
C GLU A 13 -13.62 26.53 6.51
N GLY A 14 -13.10 25.30 6.45
CA GLY A 14 -13.90 24.13 6.13
C GLY A 14 -14.44 24.20 4.69
N ILE A 15 -15.75 24.14 4.49
CA ILE A 15 -16.36 24.33 3.16
C ILE A 15 -16.46 25.84 2.88
N PRO A 16 -15.82 26.36 1.82
CA PRO A 16 -15.91 27.78 1.47
C PRO A 16 -17.36 28.20 1.24
N GLU A 17 -17.72 29.37 1.75
CA GLU A 17 -19.06 29.93 1.58
C GLU A 17 -19.34 30.16 0.09
N GLU A 18 -18.39 30.76 -0.64
CA GLU A 18 -18.45 30.95 -2.09
C GLU A 18 -17.69 29.85 -2.84
N LEU A 19 -18.18 29.46 -4.03
CA LEU A 19 -17.54 28.40 -4.80
C LEU A 19 -16.12 28.81 -5.24
N PRO A 20 -15.07 28.06 -4.85
CA PRO A 20 -13.74 28.33 -5.35
C PRO A 20 -13.67 28.01 -6.85
N ALA A 21 -12.67 28.54 -7.56
CA ALA A 21 -12.50 28.25 -8.98
C ALA A 21 -12.35 26.74 -9.25
N SER A 22 -12.82 26.30 -10.41
CA SER A 22 -12.60 24.92 -10.87
C SER A 22 -11.10 24.65 -11.00
N LYS A 23 -10.66 23.44 -10.62
CA LYS A 23 -9.26 23.02 -10.72
C LYS A 23 -9.02 22.30 -12.05
N PRO A 24 -8.05 22.72 -12.86
CA PRO A 24 -7.69 21.97 -14.06
C PRO A 24 -7.02 20.63 -13.71
N TYR A 25 -7.06 19.69 -14.66
CA TYR A 25 -6.31 18.44 -14.58
C TYR A 25 -4.80 18.72 -14.63
N ASP A 26 -4.03 18.08 -13.75
CA ASP A 26 -2.58 18.29 -13.65
C ASP A 26 -1.83 17.06 -14.17
N PRO A 27 -1.25 17.12 -15.39
CA PRO A 27 -0.58 15.96 -15.98
C PRO A 27 0.73 15.59 -15.27
N ASN A 28 1.23 16.41 -14.34
CA ASN A 28 2.51 16.16 -13.66
C ASN A 28 2.35 15.33 -12.39
N VAL A 29 1.12 15.05 -11.94
CA VAL A 29 0.87 14.13 -10.83
C VAL A 29 0.26 12.84 -11.33
N SER A 30 0.58 11.76 -10.62
CA SER A 30 -0.03 10.46 -10.87
C SER A 30 -1.52 10.51 -10.52
N HIS A 31 -2.38 10.07 -11.45
CA HIS A 31 -3.82 10.07 -11.32
C HIS A 31 -4.40 8.66 -11.29
N ALA A 32 -5.44 8.45 -10.48
CA ALA A 32 -6.09 7.15 -10.40
C ALA A 32 -6.80 6.79 -11.72
N PRO A 33 -6.83 5.51 -12.11
CA PRO A 33 -7.59 5.08 -13.28
C PRO A 33 -9.09 5.31 -13.07
N ARG A 34 -9.81 5.59 -14.17
CA ARG A 34 -11.27 5.69 -14.17
C ARG A 34 -11.88 4.43 -13.57
N ARG A 35 -12.83 4.60 -12.64
CA ARG A 35 -13.59 3.48 -12.07
C ARG A 35 -14.74 3.12 -13.00
N VAL A 36 -14.93 1.82 -13.24
CA VAL A 36 -16.04 1.33 -14.06
C VAL A 36 -17.32 1.46 -13.25
N ILE A 37 -18.28 2.22 -13.77
CA ILE A 37 -19.62 2.40 -13.17
C ILE A 37 -20.71 1.76 -14.04
N GLU A 38 -20.37 1.41 -15.28
CA GLU A 38 -21.24 0.70 -16.21
C GLU A 38 -21.56 -0.69 -15.67
N GLY A 39 -22.86 -1.02 -15.61
CA GLY A 39 -23.33 -2.27 -15.00
C GLY A 39 -23.26 -2.32 -13.46
N VAL A 40 -22.64 -1.31 -12.82
CA VAL A 40 -22.57 -1.18 -11.35
C VAL A 40 -23.63 -0.21 -10.82
N LEU A 41 -23.82 0.93 -11.49
CA LEU A 41 -24.80 1.95 -11.11
C LEU A 41 -25.97 1.98 -12.11
N THR A 42 -27.19 1.95 -11.57
CA THR A 42 -28.39 2.31 -12.33
C THR A 42 -28.52 3.84 -12.45
N GLU A 43 -29.37 4.34 -13.33
CA GLU A 43 -29.67 5.79 -13.41
C GLU A 43 -30.18 6.37 -12.08
N LYS A 44 -30.93 5.57 -11.31
CA LYS A 44 -31.35 5.94 -9.95
C LYS A 44 -30.16 6.03 -9.00
N ASP A 45 -29.20 5.10 -9.11
CA ASP A 45 -27.98 5.13 -8.30
C ASP A 45 -27.10 6.32 -8.67
N LYS A 46 -26.95 6.66 -9.96
CA LYS A 46 -26.21 7.85 -10.39
C LYS A 46 -26.81 9.14 -9.82
N ALA A 47 -28.13 9.30 -9.92
CA ALA A 47 -28.83 10.43 -9.31
C ALA A 47 -28.65 10.46 -7.78
N LEU A 48 -28.66 9.29 -7.12
CA LEU A 48 -28.40 9.18 -5.68
C LEU A 48 -26.96 9.55 -5.32
N ALA A 49 -25.96 9.15 -6.11
CA ALA A 49 -24.56 9.52 -5.91
C ALA A 49 -24.39 11.05 -5.92
N ILE A 50 -24.98 11.72 -6.92
CA ILE A 50 -24.96 13.19 -7.01
C ILE A 50 -25.68 13.80 -5.81
N LYS A 51 -26.87 13.31 -5.45
CA LYS A 51 -27.59 13.79 -4.25
C LYS A 51 -26.78 13.60 -2.98
N ASN A 52 -26.09 12.48 -2.85
CA ASN A 52 -25.23 12.16 -1.72
C ASN A 52 -24.03 13.12 -1.63
N ALA A 53 -23.43 13.48 -2.76
CA ALA A 53 -22.36 14.46 -2.88
C ALA A 53 -22.84 15.88 -2.53
N LEU A 54 -24.06 16.27 -2.94
CA LEU A 54 -24.61 17.60 -2.67
C LEU A 54 -24.91 17.88 -1.19
N ARG A 55 -24.99 16.85 -0.33
CA ARG A 55 -25.26 17.00 1.12
C ARG A 55 -24.22 17.87 1.85
N TYR A 56 -23.00 17.96 1.32
CA TYR A 56 -21.93 18.75 1.93
C TYR A 56 -22.04 20.26 1.65
N PHE A 57 -22.94 20.68 0.77
CA PHE A 57 -22.97 22.04 0.23
C PHE A 57 -24.32 22.70 0.42
N HIS A 58 -24.30 24.03 0.60
CA HIS A 58 -25.52 24.83 0.69
C HIS A 58 -26.35 24.72 -0.60
N PRO A 59 -27.70 24.63 -0.52
CA PRO A 59 -28.58 24.46 -1.68
C PRO A 59 -28.39 25.47 -2.82
N ARG A 60 -27.95 26.69 -2.51
CA ARG A 60 -27.67 27.74 -3.52
C ARG A 60 -26.63 27.32 -4.57
N HIS A 61 -25.74 26.40 -4.21
CA HIS A 61 -24.69 25.91 -5.11
C HIS A 61 -25.08 24.63 -5.86
N HIS A 62 -26.24 24.03 -5.53
CA HIS A 62 -26.60 22.70 -6.04
C HIS A 62 -26.76 22.66 -7.55
N GLU A 63 -27.26 23.72 -8.19
CA GLU A 63 -27.42 23.75 -9.65
C GLU A 63 -26.07 23.60 -10.37
N VAL A 64 -25.05 24.35 -9.93
CA VAL A 64 -23.70 24.30 -10.49
C VAL A 64 -23.02 22.97 -10.14
N LEU A 65 -23.06 22.59 -8.86
CA LEU A 65 -22.36 21.41 -8.37
C LEU A 65 -22.99 20.10 -8.86
N ALA A 66 -24.31 20.03 -9.06
CA ALA A 66 -24.95 18.83 -9.59
C ALA A 66 -24.41 18.48 -10.99
N ALA A 67 -24.31 19.49 -11.87
CA ALA A 67 -23.77 19.31 -13.22
C ALA A 67 -22.28 18.94 -13.19
N GLU A 68 -21.51 19.53 -12.28
CA GLU A 68 -20.08 19.22 -12.11
C GLU A 68 -19.85 17.80 -11.58
N PHE A 69 -20.57 17.41 -10.54
CA PHE A 69 -20.46 16.07 -9.95
C PHE A 69 -20.99 14.98 -10.89
N ALA A 70 -22.01 15.28 -11.71
CA ALA A 70 -22.44 14.37 -12.77
C ALA A 70 -21.31 14.12 -13.79
N ARG A 71 -20.58 15.17 -14.19
CA ARG A 71 -19.41 15.03 -15.08
C ARG A 71 -18.29 14.24 -14.43
N GLU A 72 -17.91 14.57 -13.18
CA GLU A 72 -16.88 13.80 -12.47
C GLU A 72 -17.23 12.31 -12.37
N LEU A 73 -18.50 11.99 -12.09
CA LEU A 73 -18.97 10.61 -12.02
C LEU A 73 -18.79 9.88 -13.35
N GLU A 74 -19.10 10.53 -14.48
CA GLU A 74 -18.92 9.91 -15.81
C GLU A 74 -17.44 9.81 -16.22
N ASP A 75 -16.66 10.87 -16.00
CA ASP A 75 -15.27 10.97 -16.43
C ASP A 75 -14.34 10.07 -15.60
N TYR A 76 -14.59 9.95 -14.29
CA TYR A 76 -13.71 9.27 -13.34
C TYR A 76 -14.34 8.06 -12.65
N GLY A 77 -15.65 7.85 -12.79
CA GLY A 77 -16.39 6.85 -12.03
C GLY A 77 -16.53 7.19 -10.54
N ARG A 78 -16.23 8.44 -10.17
CA ARG A 78 -16.12 8.95 -8.80
C ARG A 78 -16.42 10.44 -8.76
N ILE A 79 -16.94 10.90 -7.63
CA ILE A 79 -17.12 12.34 -7.34
C ILE A 79 -16.07 12.72 -6.30
N TYR A 80 -14.92 13.21 -6.77
CA TYR A 80 -13.80 13.63 -5.90
C TYR A 80 -13.95 15.06 -5.39
N MET A 81 -14.79 15.86 -6.07
CA MET A 81 -15.02 17.27 -5.78
C MET A 81 -13.74 18.09 -5.95
N PHE A 82 -13.05 17.94 -7.09
CA PHE A 82 -11.70 18.50 -7.31
C PHE A 82 -11.62 20.01 -7.07
N ARG A 83 -12.72 20.74 -7.34
CA ARG A 83 -12.88 22.17 -7.02
C ARG A 83 -12.49 22.53 -5.59
N PHE A 84 -12.71 21.63 -4.64
CA PHE A 84 -12.51 21.89 -3.21
C PHE A 84 -11.13 21.46 -2.68
N ARG A 85 -10.26 20.91 -3.55
CA ARG A 85 -8.85 20.66 -3.22
C ARG A 85 -8.18 21.98 -2.82
N PRO A 86 -7.49 22.05 -1.66
CA PRO A 86 -6.83 23.26 -1.20
C PRO A 86 -5.69 23.71 -2.12
N ASP A 87 -5.37 25.00 -2.07
CA ASP A 87 -4.29 25.63 -2.85
C ASP A 87 -2.93 25.65 -2.14
N TYR A 88 -2.89 25.38 -0.84
CA TYR A 88 -1.62 25.21 -0.15
C TYR A 88 -0.94 23.91 -0.56
N GLU A 89 0.38 23.89 -0.48
CA GLU A 89 1.16 22.67 -0.68
C GLU A 89 0.81 21.62 0.37
N MET A 90 0.54 20.40 -0.10
CA MET A 90 0.14 19.26 0.70
C MET A 90 1.38 18.52 1.21
N TYR A 91 1.74 18.73 2.48
CA TYR A 91 2.79 18.01 3.19
C TYR A 91 2.59 18.11 4.70
N ALA A 92 3.23 17.25 5.47
CA ALA A 92 3.25 17.34 6.93
C ALA A 92 4.13 18.49 7.42
N ARG A 93 3.51 19.48 8.08
CA ARG A 93 4.19 20.65 8.65
C ARG A 93 4.60 20.39 10.11
N PRO A 94 5.52 21.18 10.68
CA PRO A 94 5.67 21.26 12.13
C PRO A 94 4.31 21.46 12.81
N ILE A 95 4.05 20.73 13.90
CA ILE A 95 2.75 20.67 14.57
C ILE A 95 2.21 22.05 15.00
N ASP A 96 3.12 22.97 15.33
CA ASP A 96 2.77 24.32 15.80
C ASP A 96 2.32 25.25 14.66
N GLU A 97 2.50 24.87 13.39
CA GLU A 97 1.94 25.60 12.24
C GLU A 97 0.44 25.36 12.06
N TYR A 98 -0.09 24.23 12.54
CA TYR A 98 -1.51 23.91 12.40
C TYR A 98 -2.36 24.73 13.38
N PRO A 99 -3.51 25.28 12.95
CA PRO A 99 -4.43 25.92 13.88
C PRO A 99 -5.08 24.85 14.75
N HIS A 100 -4.99 24.95 16.08
CA HIS A 100 -5.55 23.93 16.95
C HIS A 100 -5.97 24.48 18.31
N ARG A 101 -6.98 23.84 18.91
CA ARG A 101 -7.25 23.91 20.36
C ARG A 101 -6.73 22.68 21.10
N SER A 102 -6.75 21.52 20.46
CA SER A 102 -6.17 20.26 20.94
C SER A 102 -4.86 19.98 20.20
N ARG A 103 -3.75 19.84 20.93
CA ARG A 103 -2.46 19.45 20.33
C ARG A 103 -2.51 18.04 19.72
N GLN A 104 -3.28 17.13 20.31
CA GLN A 104 -3.50 15.79 19.76
C GLN A 104 -4.21 15.84 18.41
N ALA A 105 -5.21 16.72 18.25
CA ALA A 105 -5.88 16.92 16.96
C ALA A 105 -4.95 17.55 15.90
N ALA A 106 -4.03 18.42 16.32
CA ALA A 106 -2.98 18.96 15.43
C ALA A 106 -2.07 17.87 14.86
N ALA A 107 -1.65 16.92 15.70
CA ALA A 107 -0.87 15.76 15.24
C ALA A 107 -1.63 14.90 14.21
N ILE A 108 -2.96 14.76 14.35
CA ILE A 108 -3.77 14.03 13.38
C ILE A 108 -3.85 14.78 12.05
N MET A 109 -3.99 16.12 12.07
CA MET A 109 -3.94 16.94 10.85
C MET A 109 -2.61 16.81 10.11
N LEU A 110 -1.50 16.81 10.85
CA LEU A 110 -0.16 16.54 10.31
C LEU A 110 -0.14 15.21 9.58
N MET A 111 -0.61 14.14 10.22
CA MET A 111 -0.59 12.82 9.62
C MET A 111 -1.54 12.64 8.43
N ILE A 112 -2.70 13.32 8.44
CA ILE A 112 -3.60 13.36 7.27
C ILE A 112 -2.88 13.99 6.07
N GLN A 113 -2.17 15.11 6.28
CA GLN A 113 -1.42 15.76 5.19
C GLN A 113 -0.22 14.93 4.75
N ASN A 114 0.46 14.21 5.66
CA ASN A 114 1.51 13.25 5.30
C ASN A 114 0.99 12.18 4.33
N ASN A 115 -0.18 11.60 4.63
CA ASN A 115 -0.81 10.57 3.78
C ASN A 115 -1.25 11.08 2.40
N LEU A 116 -1.35 12.40 2.22
CA LEU A 116 -1.76 13.06 0.97
C LEU A 116 -0.62 13.82 0.29
N ASP A 117 0.58 13.81 0.87
CA ASP A 117 1.76 14.45 0.30
C ASP A 117 2.07 13.81 -1.06
N PRO A 118 2.26 14.59 -2.15
CA PRO A 118 2.63 14.04 -3.46
C PRO A 118 3.90 13.17 -3.47
N LYS A 119 4.80 13.32 -2.48
CA LYS A 119 5.98 12.47 -2.29
C LYS A 119 5.66 11.12 -1.64
N VAL A 120 4.49 11.00 -1.01
CA VAL A 120 4.08 9.82 -0.22
C VAL A 120 2.91 9.09 -0.89
N ALA A 121 1.89 9.82 -1.35
CA ALA A 121 0.67 9.27 -1.91
C ALA A 121 0.82 8.88 -3.38
N LYS A 122 0.25 7.73 -3.77
CA LYS A 122 0.26 7.25 -5.15
C LYS A 122 -0.58 8.10 -6.10
N HIS A 123 -1.78 8.52 -5.67
CA HIS A 123 -2.67 9.39 -6.44
C HIS A 123 -3.21 10.50 -5.52
N PRO A 124 -2.39 11.53 -5.22
CA PRO A 124 -2.69 12.52 -4.20
C PRO A 124 -3.98 13.31 -4.48
N HIS A 125 -4.27 13.64 -5.74
CA HIS A 125 -5.46 14.41 -6.12
C HIS A 125 -6.77 13.61 -5.94
N GLU A 126 -6.72 12.28 -6.07
CA GLU A 126 -7.83 11.37 -5.79
C GLU A 126 -7.84 10.86 -4.34
N LEU A 127 -7.02 11.45 -3.47
CA LEU A 127 -6.89 11.13 -2.05
C LEU A 127 -6.48 9.67 -1.76
N ILE A 128 -5.78 9.03 -2.70
CA ILE A 128 -5.33 7.63 -2.59
C ILE A 128 -3.84 7.59 -2.23
N THR A 129 -3.55 7.00 -1.08
CA THR A 129 -2.18 6.87 -0.58
C THR A 129 -1.46 5.67 -1.20
N TYR A 130 -2.03 4.47 -1.15
CA TYR A 130 -1.40 3.26 -1.73
C TYR A 130 -2.42 2.14 -2.00
N GLY A 131 -1.94 0.99 -2.50
CA GLY A 131 -2.80 -0.18 -2.78
C GLY A 131 -3.75 0.01 -3.98
N GLY A 132 -3.53 1.04 -4.80
CA GLY A 132 -4.34 1.35 -5.98
C GLY A 132 -5.70 2.01 -5.70
N ASN A 133 -6.31 1.78 -4.54
CA ASN A 133 -7.56 2.43 -4.12
C ASN A 133 -7.66 2.69 -2.60
N GLY A 134 -6.57 2.51 -1.84
CA GLY A 134 -6.51 2.82 -0.41
C GLY A 134 -6.55 4.32 -0.18
N ALA A 135 -7.71 4.85 0.21
CA ALA A 135 -8.00 6.26 0.26
C ALA A 135 -8.05 6.83 1.68
N VAL A 136 -7.64 8.09 1.82
CA VAL A 136 -7.72 8.89 3.05
C VAL A 136 -9.15 9.39 3.26
N PHE A 137 -9.75 9.94 2.20
CA PHE A 137 -11.16 10.34 2.15
C PHE A 137 -11.76 9.97 0.80
N GLN A 138 -13.09 9.99 0.69
CA GLN A 138 -13.77 9.74 -0.59
C GLN A 138 -13.75 10.98 -1.51
N ASN A 139 -13.66 12.18 -0.94
CA ASN A 139 -13.69 13.45 -1.67
C ASN A 139 -13.09 14.61 -0.84
N TRP A 140 -12.84 15.74 -1.51
CA TRP A 140 -12.21 16.90 -0.90
C TRP A 140 -13.09 17.67 0.10
N ALA A 141 -14.42 17.53 0.04
CA ALA A 141 -15.29 18.11 1.07
C ALA A 141 -15.10 17.43 2.43
N GLN A 142 -14.96 16.10 2.44
CA GLN A 142 -14.65 15.33 3.66
C GLN A 142 -13.31 15.74 4.27
N TYR A 143 -12.29 15.92 3.44
CA TYR A 143 -11.00 16.47 3.88
C TYR A 143 -11.18 17.82 4.56
N ARG A 144 -11.80 18.79 3.88
CA ARG A 144 -11.97 20.16 4.39
C ARG A 144 -12.72 20.22 5.72
N LEU A 145 -13.83 19.50 5.83
CA LEU A 145 -14.61 19.43 7.08
C LEU A 145 -13.82 18.74 8.20
N THR A 146 -13.12 17.65 7.90
CA THR A 146 -12.30 16.95 8.90
C THR A 146 -11.20 17.85 9.45
N MET A 147 -10.48 18.56 8.57
CA MET A 147 -9.43 19.50 8.99
C MET A 147 -10.00 20.64 9.85
N GLN A 148 -11.16 21.20 9.48
CA GLN A 148 -11.83 22.23 10.28
C GLN A 148 -12.26 21.72 11.66
N TYR A 149 -12.83 20.52 11.74
CA TYR A 149 -13.24 19.93 13.01
C TYR A 149 -12.03 19.64 13.90
N LEU A 150 -10.95 19.09 13.36
CA LEU A 150 -9.71 18.86 14.12
C LEU A 150 -9.08 20.16 14.62
N ALA A 151 -9.10 21.23 13.82
CA ALA A 151 -8.58 22.53 14.22
C ALA A 151 -9.36 23.18 15.37
N THR A 152 -10.66 22.90 15.48
CA THR A 152 -11.58 23.60 16.40
C THR A 152 -12.03 22.77 17.59
N MET A 153 -11.83 21.44 17.57
CA MET A 153 -12.23 20.55 18.67
C MET A 153 -11.39 20.76 19.93
N SER A 154 -12.03 20.55 21.08
CA SER A 154 -11.36 20.48 22.38
C SER A 154 -10.86 19.07 22.70
N ASP A 155 -10.06 18.93 23.77
CA ASP A 155 -9.65 17.63 24.31
C ASP A 155 -10.80 16.85 24.96
N GLU A 156 -12.01 17.40 25.05
CA GLU A 156 -13.20 16.73 25.61
C GLU A 156 -14.21 16.36 24.52
N GLN A 157 -13.72 16.23 23.28
CA GLN A 157 -14.51 15.81 22.13
C GLN A 157 -13.82 14.67 21.37
N THR A 158 -14.64 13.92 20.63
CA THR A 158 -14.22 12.90 19.69
C THR A 158 -14.92 13.13 18.35
N LEU A 159 -14.14 13.16 17.27
CA LEU A 159 -14.64 13.18 15.90
C LEU A 159 -14.95 11.76 15.44
N ALA A 160 -16.19 11.51 15.01
CA ALA A 160 -16.58 10.24 14.42
C ALA A 160 -16.46 10.30 12.88
N LEU A 161 -15.60 9.46 12.30
CA LEU A 161 -15.40 9.35 10.85
C LEU A 161 -16.01 8.05 10.31
N TYR A 162 -16.98 8.21 9.40
CA TYR A 162 -17.72 7.13 8.75
C TYR A 162 -17.20 6.94 7.31
N SER A 163 -16.22 6.06 7.14
CA SER A 163 -15.53 5.82 5.86
C SER A 163 -15.08 7.12 5.18
N GLY A 164 -14.47 8.02 5.96
CA GLY A 164 -14.07 9.36 5.52
C GLY A 164 -15.12 10.46 5.75
N HIS A 165 -16.42 10.14 5.86
CA HIS A 165 -17.44 11.17 6.18
C HIS A 165 -17.30 11.65 7.63
N PRO A 166 -17.05 12.95 7.88
CA PRO A 166 -16.97 13.47 9.24
C PRO A 166 -18.37 13.72 9.79
N LEU A 167 -18.92 12.73 10.50
CA LEU A 167 -20.27 12.77 11.05
C LEU A 167 -20.44 13.95 12.02
N GLY A 168 -19.40 14.25 12.81
CA GLY A 168 -19.35 15.41 13.67
C GLY A 168 -18.52 15.18 14.93
N LEU A 169 -18.43 16.25 15.74
CA LEU A 169 -17.78 16.25 17.05
C LEU A 169 -18.80 15.90 18.13
N PHE A 170 -18.50 14.88 18.93
CA PHE A 170 -19.34 14.43 20.04
C PHE A 170 -18.59 14.65 21.37
N PRO A 171 -19.28 15.03 22.46
CA PRO A 171 -18.65 15.12 23.78
C PRO A 171 -18.04 13.76 24.21
N SER A 172 -16.86 13.82 24.82
CA SER A 172 -16.14 12.68 25.40
C SER A 172 -15.31 13.15 26.61
N HIS A 173 -14.07 12.68 26.77
CA HIS A 173 -13.17 13.07 27.86
C HIS A 173 -11.71 13.08 27.39
N LYS A 174 -10.81 13.68 28.16
CA LYS A 174 -9.40 13.92 27.78
C LYS A 174 -8.62 12.67 27.39
N ASP A 175 -8.93 11.55 28.04
CA ASP A 175 -8.28 10.25 27.75
C ASP A 175 -8.94 9.46 26.60
N ALA A 176 -10.07 9.95 26.06
CA ALA A 176 -10.72 9.32 24.92
C ALA A 176 -9.94 9.59 23.61
N PRO A 177 -10.10 8.76 22.57
CA PRO A 177 -9.57 9.06 21.25
C PRO A 177 -10.11 10.38 20.71
N ARG A 178 -9.26 11.23 20.13
CA ARG A 178 -9.72 12.45 19.42
C ARG A 178 -10.48 12.11 18.14
N VAL A 179 -10.17 10.98 17.51
CA VAL A 179 -10.85 10.49 16.31
C VAL A 179 -11.14 9.00 16.47
N VAL A 180 -12.36 8.60 16.12
CA VAL A 180 -12.73 7.19 15.88
C VAL A 180 -13.04 7.07 14.40
N VAL A 181 -12.27 6.23 13.71
CA VAL A 181 -12.39 6.04 12.25
C VAL A 181 -12.84 4.62 11.92
N THR A 182 -13.82 4.53 11.03
CA THR A 182 -14.21 3.28 10.36
C THR A 182 -14.02 3.46 8.88
N ASN A 183 -13.53 2.44 8.16
CA ASN A 183 -13.43 2.45 6.70
C ASN A 183 -13.88 1.10 6.17
N GLY A 184 -14.81 1.09 5.21
CA GLY A 184 -15.21 -0.13 4.53
C GLY A 184 -16.01 -1.11 5.39
N MET A 185 -16.57 -0.65 6.52
CA MET A 185 -17.41 -1.49 7.37
C MET A 185 -18.73 -1.78 6.66
N MET A 186 -19.00 -3.07 6.42
CA MET A 186 -20.14 -3.57 5.67
C MET A 186 -20.89 -4.63 6.48
N ILE A 187 -22.19 -4.76 6.23
CA ILE A 187 -22.93 -5.97 6.64
C ILE A 187 -22.29 -7.15 5.86
N PRO A 188 -21.92 -8.27 6.50
CA PRO A 188 -21.10 -9.31 5.84
C PRO A 188 -21.62 -9.81 4.50
N ASN A 189 -22.94 -10.03 4.38
CA ASN A 189 -23.58 -10.48 3.13
C ASN A 189 -23.54 -9.44 1.99
N TYR A 190 -23.12 -8.21 2.27
CA TYR A 190 -23.00 -7.10 1.32
C TYR A 190 -21.55 -6.57 1.28
N SER A 191 -20.58 -7.40 1.64
CA SER A 191 -19.15 -7.05 1.64
C SER A 191 -18.42 -7.59 0.39
N SER A 192 -19.16 -7.86 -0.69
CA SER A 192 -18.58 -8.27 -1.97
C SER A 192 -17.85 -7.12 -2.65
N LYS A 193 -17.02 -7.43 -3.66
CA LYS A 193 -16.30 -6.42 -4.43
C LYS A 193 -17.27 -5.56 -5.25
N GLU A 194 -18.33 -6.18 -5.78
CA GLU A 194 -19.39 -5.55 -6.55
C GLU A 194 -20.18 -4.57 -5.67
N ASP A 195 -20.55 -5.00 -4.47
CA ASP A 195 -21.19 -4.15 -3.47
C ASP A 195 -20.29 -2.95 -3.13
N TYR A 196 -19.02 -3.21 -2.80
CA TYR A 196 -18.05 -2.15 -2.52
C TYR A 196 -17.95 -1.14 -3.67
N ASN A 197 -17.82 -1.61 -4.92
CA ASN A 197 -17.71 -0.74 -6.09
C ASN A 197 -18.95 0.17 -6.22
N LYS A 198 -20.15 -0.39 -6.04
CA LYS A 198 -21.40 0.36 -6.05
C LYS A 198 -21.45 1.39 -4.91
N TYR A 199 -21.26 0.96 -3.67
CA TYR A 199 -21.43 1.81 -2.49
C TYR A 199 -20.36 2.88 -2.37
N ASN A 200 -19.14 2.59 -2.80
CA ASN A 200 -18.11 3.61 -2.85
C ASN A 200 -18.49 4.66 -3.92
N ALA A 201 -19.06 4.27 -5.08
CA ALA A 201 -19.40 5.25 -6.12
C ALA A 201 -20.61 6.12 -5.72
N LEU A 202 -21.50 5.56 -4.89
CA LEU A 202 -22.57 6.30 -4.21
C LEU A 202 -22.07 7.26 -3.12
N GLY A 203 -20.77 7.23 -2.76
CA GLY A 203 -20.20 8.08 -1.72
C GLY A 203 -20.61 7.68 -0.29
N VAL A 204 -20.82 6.38 -0.03
CA VAL A 204 -21.24 5.88 1.30
C VAL A 204 -20.23 4.94 1.96
N THR A 205 -19.15 4.55 1.29
CA THR A 205 -18.06 3.76 1.87
C THR A 205 -16.73 4.03 1.17
N SER A 206 -15.62 3.66 1.81
CA SER A 206 -14.27 3.84 1.29
C SER A 206 -13.40 2.65 1.69
N TYR A 207 -12.45 2.28 0.83
CA TYR A 207 -11.41 1.33 1.22
C TYR A 207 -10.23 2.11 1.79
N GLY A 208 -10.04 2.01 3.11
CA GLY A 208 -8.97 2.72 3.82
C GLY A 208 -7.63 1.98 3.82
N GLN A 209 -7.53 0.81 3.19
CA GLN A 209 -6.42 -0.13 3.43
C GLN A 209 -6.22 -0.29 4.96
N MET A 210 -4.98 -0.31 5.45
CA MET A 210 -4.62 -0.31 6.86
C MET A 210 -4.27 1.11 7.31
N THR A 211 -3.31 1.76 6.63
CA THR A 211 -2.68 3.00 7.09
C THR A 211 -3.08 4.24 6.29
N ALA A 212 -3.76 4.06 5.15
CA ALA A 212 -4.25 5.16 4.31
C ALA A 212 -5.43 5.88 5.00
N GLY A 213 -6.49 5.13 5.31
CA GLY A 213 -7.70 5.65 5.95
C GLY A 213 -7.59 5.82 7.47
N SER A 214 -6.48 5.42 8.09
CA SER A 214 -6.20 5.63 9.52
C SER A 214 -5.11 6.68 9.78
N PHE A 215 -4.63 7.34 8.72
CA PHE A 215 -3.71 8.49 8.81
C PHE A 215 -2.39 8.14 9.49
N MET A 216 -1.73 7.07 9.05
CA MET A 216 -0.45 6.66 9.65
C MET A 216 0.49 5.96 8.66
N TYR A 217 0.38 6.28 7.37
CA TYR A 217 1.32 5.78 6.36
C TYR A 217 2.57 6.66 6.38
N ILE A 218 3.76 6.06 6.40
CA ILE A 218 5.06 6.75 6.50
C ILE A 218 5.97 6.44 5.30
N GLY A 219 5.35 6.11 4.17
CA GLY A 219 6.09 5.66 2.99
C GLY A 219 6.56 4.21 3.08
N PRO A 220 7.53 3.83 2.24
CA PRO A 220 7.95 2.44 2.04
C PRO A 220 8.81 1.85 3.18
N GLN A 221 9.37 2.66 4.07
CA GLN A 221 10.27 2.22 5.16
C GLN A 221 9.68 1.07 5.98
N GLY A 222 8.40 1.16 6.38
CA GLY A 222 7.76 0.11 7.16
C GLY A 222 7.68 -1.23 6.44
N ILE A 223 7.61 -1.22 5.11
CA ILE A 223 7.61 -2.45 4.31
C ILE A 223 9.04 -2.99 4.15
N VAL A 224 10.03 -2.13 3.95
CA VAL A 224 11.45 -2.54 3.88
C VAL A 224 11.84 -3.30 5.16
N HIS A 225 11.48 -2.75 6.33
CA HIS A 225 11.70 -3.42 7.61
C HIS A 225 11.00 -4.78 7.68
N GLY A 226 9.67 -4.81 7.49
CA GLY A 226 8.89 -6.04 7.57
C GLY A 226 9.38 -7.13 6.61
N THR A 227 9.77 -6.75 5.39
CA THR A 227 10.33 -7.70 4.42
C THR A 227 11.72 -8.19 4.78
N THR A 228 12.57 -7.33 5.34
CA THR A 228 13.90 -7.74 5.84
C THR A 228 13.73 -8.80 6.94
N ILE A 229 12.85 -8.54 7.91
CA ILE A 229 12.54 -9.48 9.00
C ILE A 229 11.95 -10.79 8.46
N THR A 230 11.05 -10.72 7.47
CA THR A 230 10.47 -11.90 6.83
C THR A 230 11.55 -12.77 6.18
N LEU A 231 12.47 -12.17 5.42
CA LEU A 231 13.56 -12.90 4.75
C LEU A 231 14.54 -13.54 5.73
N LEU A 232 14.96 -12.80 6.76
CA LEU A 232 15.88 -13.32 7.78
C LEU A 232 15.26 -14.50 8.54
N ASN A 233 13.98 -14.38 8.91
CA ASN A 233 13.25 -15.46 9.59
C ASN A 233 12.99 -16.66 8.68
N ALA A 234 12.67 -16.46 7.39
CA ALA A 234 12.62 -17.55 6.41
C ALA A 234 13.97 -18.27 6.29
N GLY A 235 15.07 -17.51 6.26
CA GLY A 235 16.44 -18.03 6.27
C GLY A 235 16.73 -18.94 7.47
N ARG A 236 16.31 -18.51 8.67
CA ARG A 236 16.45 -19.30 9.90
C ARG A 236 15.61 -20.57 9.88
N LEU A 237 14.34 -20.46 9.50
CA LEU A 237 13.40 -21.58 9.43
C LEU A 237 13.93 -22.67 8.49
N LYS A 238 14.53 -22.27 7.37
CA LYS A 238 15.07 -23.17 6.35
C LYS A 238 16.54 -23.50 6.52
N GLN A 239 17.17 -23.05 7.62
CA GLN A 239 18.59 -23.28 7.92
C GLN A 239 19.53 -22.81 6.79
N LEU A 240 19.14 -21.77 6.07
CA LEU A 240 19.90 -21.17 4.97
C LEU A 240 20.91 -20.12 5.46
N GLY A 241 20.71 -19.60 6.66
CA GLY A 241 21.55 -18.61 7.32
C GLY A 241 20.96 -18.20 8.68
N LYS A 242 21.81 -17.71 9.59
CA LYS A 242 21.38 -17.29 10.94
C LYS A 242 21.08 -15.79 11.01
N ASP A 243 22.02 -14.98 10.54
CA ASP A 243 21.97 -13.51 10.65
C ASP A 243 22.02 -12.81 9.27
N SER A 244 22.17 -13.59 8.19
CA SER A 244 22.24 -13.11 6.81
C SER A 244 21.94 -14.21 5.80
N LEU A 245 21.63 -13.81 4.57
CA LEU A 245 21.35 -14.66 3.41
C LEU A 245 22.44 -14.58 2.32
N HIS A 246 23.69 -14.27 2.69
CA HIS A 246 24.82 -14.24 1.77
C HIS A 246 24.93 -15.54 0.95
N GLY A 247 25.02 -15.39 -0.37
CA GLY A 247 25.07 -16.52 -1.31
C GLY A 247 23.73 -17.25 -1.48
N LYS A 248 22.62 -16.74 -0.94
CA LYS A 248 21.27 -17.29 -1.14
C LYS A 248 20.47 -16.43 -2.10
N VAL A 249 19.71 -17.09 -2.96
CA VAL A 249 18.86 -16.44 -3.96
C VAL A 249 17.43 -16.36 -3.44
N PHE A 250 16.87 -15.15 -3.50
CA PHE A 250 15.46 -14.88 -3.25
C PHE A 250 14.81 -14.36 -4.53
N VAL A 251 13.78 -15.06 -5.02
CA VAL A 251 13.05 -14.67 -6.23
C VAL A 251 11.64 -14.24 -5.87
N THR A 252 11.20 -13.10 -6.38
CA THR A 252 9.85 -12.56 -6.17
C THR A 252 9.39 -11.70 -7.35
N SER A 253 8.23 -11.06 -7.21
CA SER A 253 7.57 -10.25 -8.24
C SER A 253 7.02 -8.94 -7.69
N GLY A 254 6.89 -7.97 -8.59
CA GLY A 254 6.30 -6.66 -8.34
C GLY A 254 7.31 -5.64 -7.80
N LEU A 255 7.30 -4.44 -8.40
CA LEU A 255 8.05 -3.26 -7.97
C LEU A 255 7.13 -2.06 -7.70
N GLY A 256 5.89 -2.35 -7.29
CA GLY A 256 4.89 -1.37 -6.89
C GLY A 256 5.23 -0.64 -5.58
N GLY A 257 4.25 0.09 -5.03
CA GLY A 257 4.45 0.92 -3.82
C GLY A 257 4.97 0.15 -2.59
N MET A 258 4.44 -1.06 -2.36
CA MET A 258 4.90 -1.95 -1.28
C MET A 258 5.93 -2.95 -1.78
N SER A 259 5.68 -3.60 -2.92
CA SER A 259 6.56 -4.65 -3.45
C SER A 259 7.93 -4.15 -3.92
N GLY A 260 8.07 -2.86 -4.23
CA GLY A 260 9.35 -2.23 -4.48
C GLY A 260 10.32 -2.32 -3.29
N ALA A 261 9.81 -2.35 -2.05
CA ALA A 261 10.64 -2.48 -0.85
C ALA A 261 11.39 -3.81 -0.75
N GLN A 262 10.95 -4.84 -1.47
CA GLN A 262 11.63 -6.13 -1.54
C GLN A 262 13.06 -6.01 -2.08
N SER A 263 13.33 -5.03 -2.95
CA SER A 263 14.67 -4.77 -3.49
C SER A 263 15.66 -4.43 -2.37
N VAL A 264 15.36 -3.37 -1.62
CA VAL A 264 16.17 -2.91 -0.50
C VAL A 264 16.25 -3.97 0.60
N ALA A 265 15.12 -4.63 0.92
CA ALA A 265 15.08 -5.66 1.94
C ALA A 265 15.97 -6.87 1.63
N ALA A 266 16.02 -7.31 0.36
CA ALA A 266 16.91 -8.40 -0.06
C ALA A 266 18.38 -8.04 0.17
N VAL A 267 18.79 -6.81 -0.16
CA VAL A 267 20.17 -6.32 0.07
C VAL A 267 20.49 -6.25 1.56
N ILE A 268 19.59 -5.69 2.39
CA ILE A 268 19.79 -5.60 3.85
C ILE A 268 19.90 -6.99 4.48
N ALA A 269 19.08 -7.94 4.04
CA ALA A 269 19.15 -9.34 4.48
C ALA A 269 20.41 -10.07 3.97
N GLY A 270 21.14 -9.50 3.01
CA GLY A 270 22.35 -10.07 2.43
C GLY A 270 22.12 -11.03 1.25
N ALA A 271 20.89 -11.09 0.71
CA ALA A 271 20.53 -12.02 -0.36
C ALA A 271 20.89 -11.49 -1.76
N VAL A 272 20.98 -12.41 -2.71
CA VAL A 272 20.82 -12.12 -4.14
C VAL A 272 19.32 -12.07 -4.44
N GLY A 273 18.75 -10.86 -4.43
CA GLY A 273 17.33 -10.65 -4.72
C GLY A 273 17.08 -10.56 -6.23
N VAL A 274 16.13 -11.33 -6.74
CA VAL A 274 15.67 -11.28 -8.13
C VAL A 274 14.20 -10.90 -8.15
N ILE A 275 13.87 -9.77 -8.79
CA ILE A 275 12.49 -9.25 -8.82
C ILE A 275 12.03 -9.07 -10.26
N ALA A 276 10.92 -9.72 -10.61
CA ALA A 276 10.28 -9.53 -11.91
C ALA A 276 9.21 -8.42 -11.88
N GLU A 277 9.24 -7.50 -12.84
CA GLU A 277 8.23 -6.45 -13.03
C GLU A 277 7.96 -6.21 -14.52
N VAL A 278 6.70 -6.20 -14.90
CA VAL A 278 6.24 -6.00 -16.28
C VAL A 278 6.00 -4.53 -16.62
N ASP A 279 5.66 -3.71 -15.63
CA ASP A 279 5.34 -2.30 -15.81
C ASP A 279 6.61 -1.45 -15.86
N PRO A 280 6.99 -0.89 -17.03
CA PRO A 280 8.16 -0.03 -17.16
C PRO A 280 8.09 1.21 -16.27
N ASP A 281 6.89 1.72 -15.98
CA ASP A 281 6.72 2.91 -15.15
C ASP A 281 7.07 2.60 -13.68
N ALA A 282 6.72 1.40 -13.19
CA ALA A 282 7.09 0.94 -11.86
C ALA A 282 8.62 0.77 -11.73
N VAL A 283 9.28 0.15 -12.72
CA VAL A 283 10.74 0.02 -12.77
C VAL A 283 11.39 1.40 -12.77
N GLN A 284 10.94 2.31 -13.63
CA GLN A 284 11.47 3.66 -13.73
C GLN A 284 11.29 4.45 -12.42
N GLN A 285 10.14 4.29 -11.75
CA GLN A 285 9.92 4.93 -10.47
C GLN A 285 10.90 4.41 -9.40
N ARG A 286 11.14 3.09 -9.31
CA ARG A 286 12.11 2.54 -8.34
C ARG A 286 13.56 2.90 -8.63
N LEU A 287 13.90 3.16 -9.90
CA LEU A 287 15.18 3.77 -10.25
C LEU A 287 15.30 5.19 -9.70
N ILE A 288 14.25 6.01 -9.85
CA ILE A 288 14.22 7.40 -9.34
C ILE A 288 14.30 7.40 -7.81
N ASP A 289 13.61 6.46 -7.15
CA ASP A 289 13.61 6.32 -5.70
C ASP A 289 14.97 5.81 -5.15
N GLY A 290 15.86 5.33 -6.01
CA GLY A 290 17.15 4.74 -5.64
C GLY A 290 17.07 3.31 -5.08
N TYR A 291 15.92 2.63 -5.26
CA TYR A 291 15.66 1.29 -4.73
C TYR A 291 16.34 0.20 -5.55
N ILE A 292 16.52 0.46 -6.85
CA ILE A 292 17.19 -0.42 -7.79
C ILE A 292 18.23 0.36 -8.60
N GLN A 293 19.20 -0.36 -9.16
CA GLN A 293 20.28 0.24 -9.96
C GLN A 293 20.10 -0.06 -11.44
N LYS A 294 20.35 0.94 -12.29
CA LYS A 294 20.19 0.82 -13.76
C LYS A 294 21.00 -0.32 -14.36
N GLY A 295 22.20 -0.59 -13.83
CA GLY A 295 23.08 -1.67 -14.29
C GLY A 295 22.59 -3.08 -13.97
N ASN A 296 21.56 -3.20 -13.12
CA ASN A 296 21.04 -4.47 -12.64
C ASN A 296 19.64 -4.79 -13.22
N ILE A 297 19.25 -4.13 -14.31
CA ILE A 297 17.97 -4.38 -14.99
C ILE A 297 18.23 -5.19 -16.25
N PHE A 298 17.51 -6.30 -16.38
CA PHE A 298 17.65 -7.28 -17.45
C PHE A 298 16.30 -7.47 -18.15
N THR A 299 16.34 -7.50 -19.48
CA THR A 299 15.20 -7.95 -20.32
C THR A 299 15.43 -9.35 -20.89
N ASP A 300 16.68 -9.83 -20.84
CA ASP A 300 17.07 -11.17 -21.24
C ASP A 300 17.26 -12.04 -19.98
N PRO A 301 16.45 -13.08 -19.80
CA PRO A 301 16.53 -13.91 -18.60
C PRO A 301 17.80 -14.78 -18.58
N ASP A 302 18.44 -15.08 -19.72
CA ASP A 302 19.74 -15.78 -19.76
C ASP A 302 20.84 -14.94 -19.11
N ALA A 303 20.91 -13.65 -19.49
CA ALA A 303 21.86 -12.71 -18.92
C ALA A 303 21.61 -12.48 -17.42
N LEU A 304 20.34 -12.43 -17.00
CA LEU A 304 19.95 -12.31 -15.60
C LEU A 304 20.44 -13.53 -14.78
N ILE A 305 20.18 -14.76 -15.24
CA ILE A 305 20.62 -15.99 -14.56
C ILE A 305 22.13 -16.01 -14.44
N ALA A 306 22.86 -15.67 -15.52
CA ALA A 306 24.31 -15.63 -15.49
C ALA A 306 24.84 -14.67 -14.40
N ARG A 307 24.24 -13.47 -14.29
CA ARG A 307 24.59 -12.50 -13.24
C ARG A 307 24.17 -12.99 -11.85
N MET A 308 22.98 -13.57 -11.71
CA MET A 308 22.49 -14.13 -10.45
C MET A 308 23.45 -15.17 -9.89
N GLU A 309 23.90 -16.12 -10.72
CA GLU A 309 24.85 -17.16 -10.31
C GLU A 309 26.25 -16.60 -10.01
N GLU A 310 26.67 -15.54 -10.69
CA GLU A 310 27.89 -14.82 -10.34
C GLU A 310 27.80 -14.18 -8.95
N CYS A 311 26.72 -13.45 -8.68
CA CYS A 311 26.47 -12.83 -7.38
C CYS A 311 26.38 -13.88 -6.26
N ARG A 312 25.72 -15.02 -6.54
CA ARG A 312 25.65 -16.16 -5.61
C ARG A 312 27.04 -16.63 -5.21
N ARG A 313 27.92 -16.91 -6.19
CA ARG A 313 29.29 -17.38 -5.95
C ARG A 313 30.15 -16.37 -5.20
N ASN A 314 29.90 -15.08 -5.42
CA ASN A 314 30.61 -13.99 -4.77
C ASN A 314 29.99 -13.57 -3.43
N GLU A 315 28.89 -14.23 -3.01
CA GLU A 315 28.12 -13.89 -1.82
C GLU A 315 27.66 -12.41 -1.80
N GLU A 316 27.42 -11.83 -2.98
CA GLU A 316 27.12 -10.42 -3.16
C GLU A 316 25.65 -10.13 -2.77
N ALA A 317 25.45 -9.18 -1.85
CA ALA A 317 24.12 -8.67 -1.51
C ALA A 317 23.67 -7.66 -2.57
N ILE A 318 22.72 -8.04 -3.42
CA ILE A 318 22.35 -7.26 -4.59
C ILE A 318 20.92 -7.54 -5.03
N THR A 319 20.25 -6.53 -5.60
CA THR A 319 19.01 -6.71 -6.34
C THR A 319 19.26 -6.71 -7.84
N LEU A 320 18.76 -7.74 -8.51
CA LEU A 320 18.65 -7.87 -9.95
C LEU A 320 17.18 -7.79 -10.34
N VAL A 321 16.86 -7.03 -11.38
CA VAL A 321 15.48 -6.84 -11.85
C VAL A 321 15.33 -7.49 -13.21
N TYR A 322 14.29 -8.31 -13.35
CA TYR A 322 13.82 -8.78 -14.64
C TYR A 322 12.66 -7.91 -15.10
N GLN A 323 12.85 -7.12 -16.16
CA GLN A 323 11.79 -6.33 -16.76
C GLN A 323 10.97 -7.23 -17.72
N GLY A 324 10.11 -8.05 -17.13
CA GLY A 324 9.31 -9.07 -17.80
C GLY A 324 8.38 -9.80 -16.83
N ASN A 325 7.66 -10.81 -17.33
CA ASN A 325 6.70 -11.53 -16.50
C ASN A 325 7.40 -12.55 -15.59
N VAL A 326 7.03 -12.59 -14.31
CA VAL A 326 7.60 -13.54 -13.34
C VAL A 326 7.42 -15.00 -13.78
N VAL A 327 6.33 -15.31 -14.49
CA VAL A 327 6.05 -16.67 -14.96
C VAL A 327 7.08 -17.13 -15.99
N ASP A 328 7.51 -16.24 -16.89
CA ASP A 328 8.54 -16.57 -17.88
C ASP A 328 9.87 -16.91 -17.18
N LEU A 329 10.16 -16.23 -16.07
CA LEU A 329 11.35 -16.46 -15.26
C LEU A 329 11.28 -17.80 -14.52
N TRP A 330 10.16 -18.08 -13.84
CA TRP A 330 9.95 -19.36 -13.15
C TRP A 330 10.01 -20.56 -14.09
N GLU A 331 9.33 -20.48 -15.24
CA GLU A 331 9.36 -21.55 -16.25
C GLU A 331 10.78 -21.80 -16.79
N LYS A 332 11.58 -20.73 -16.94
CA LYS A 332 12.99 -20.85 -17.32
C LYS A 332 13.83 -21.51 -16.22
N PHE A 333 13.65 -21.14 -14.95
CA PHE A 333 14.35 -21.77 -13.83
C PHE A 333 14.05 -23.26 -13.69
N VAL A 334 12.81 -23.66 -13.98
CA VAL A 334 12.43 -25.07 -14.05
C VAL A 334 13.15 -25.77 -15.20
N LYS A 335 13.11 -25.19 -16.40
CA LYS A 335 13.69 -25.78 -17.62
C LYS A 335 15.21 -25.93 -17.54
N GLU A 336 15.90 -24.96 -16.95
CA GLU A 336 17.37 -24.91 -16.87
C GLU A 336 17.92 -25.45 -15.55
N GLU A 337 17.06 -26.02 -14.72
CA GLU A 337 17.43 -26.59 -13.42
C GLU A 337 18.16 -25.60 -12.50
N VAL A 338 17.83 -24.30 -12.61
CA VAL A 338 18.41 -23.23 -11.80
C VAL A 338 18.00 -23.40 -10.35
N GLU A 339 18.96 -23.42 -9.42
CA GLU A 339 18.67 -23.54 -7.99
C GLU A 339 18.15 -22.20 -7.45
N VAL A 340 17.10 -22.24 -6.63
CA VAL A 340 16.55 -21.08 -5.91
C VAL A 340 16.16 -21.53 -4.51
N GLU A 341 16.65 -20.85 -3.48
CA GLU A 341 16.37 -21.23 -2.11
C GLU A 341 15.06 -20.66 -1.57
N LEU A 342 14.76 -19.39 -1.89
CA LEU A 342 13.59 -18.67 -1.39
C LEU A 342 12.76 -18.11 -2.55
N GLY A 343 11.45 -18.36 -2.54
CA GLY A 343 10.51 -17.86 -3.55
C GLY A 343 9.27 -17.21 -2.93
N SER A 344 8.78 -16.14 -3.52
CA SER A 344 7.48 -15.56 -3.16
C SER A 344 6.85 -14.81 -4.34
N ASP A 345 5.71 -14.16 -4.10
CA ASP A 345 5.02 -13.30 -5.06
C ASP A 345 4.37 -12.11 -4.33
N GLN A 346 4.54 -10.91 -4.89
CA GLN A 346 3.91 -9.69 -4.36
C GLN A 346 3.24 -8.86 -5.47
N THR A 347 2.74 -9.54 -6.51
CA THR A 347 1.80 -8.94 -7.47
C THR A 347 0.49 -8.52 -6.79
N SER A 348 -0.35 -7.72 -7.44
CA SER A 348 -1.57 -7.18 -6.80
C SER A 348 -2.81 -8.04 -7.08
N LEU A 349 -2.77 -9.34 -6.71
CA LEU A 349 -3.87 -10.28 -6.98
C LEU A 349 -5.17 -9.96 -6.21
N HIS A 350 -5.09 -9.25 -5.08
CA HIS A 350 -6.27 -8.63 -4.45
C HIS A 350 -7.04 -7.65 -5.37
N ASN A 351 -6.41 -7.17 -6.45
CA ASN A 351 -7.01 -6.37 -7.52
C ASN A 351 -6.86 -7.03 -8.90
N ILE A 352 -7.04 -8.36 -8.97
CA ILE A 352 -6.84 -9.16 -10.20
C ILE A 352 -7.56 -8.62 -11.44
N GLU A 353 -8.78 -8.10 -11.29
CA GLU A 353 -9.58 -7.57 -12.41
C GLU A 353 -9.14 -6.17 -12.89
N GLY A 354 -8.30 -5.48 -12.12
CA GLY A 354 -7.87 -4.11 -12.38
C GLY A 354 -6.43 -4.02 -12.86
N LEU A 355 -5.96 -5.00 -13.65
CA LEU A 355 -4.57 -5.17 -14.06
C LEU A 355 -3.60 -5.31 -12.87
N GLY A 356 -4.07 -5.87 -11.76
CA GLY A 356 -3.20 -6.20 -10.61
C GLY A 356 -2.24 -7.36 -10.90
N TYR A 357 -2.54 -8.17 -11.91
CA TYR A 357 -1.72 -9.28 -12.40
C TYR A 357 -1.71 -9.27 -13.93
N CYS A 358 -0.53 -9.16 -14.54
CA CYS A 358 -0.40 -9.12 -15.99
C CYS A 358 -0.29 -10.55 -16.55
N PRO A 359 -1.11 -10.93 -17.55
CA PRO A 359 -0.99 -12.24 -18.17
C PRO A 359 0.35 -12.38 -18.90
N ALA A 360 0.94 -13.58 -18.85
CA ALA A 360 2.18 -13.90 -19.57
C ALA A 360 1.93 -13.90 -21.08
N GLY A 361 2.94 -13.53 -21.86
CA GLY A 361 2.82 -13.36 -23.32
C GLY A 361 2.22 -12.02 -23.76
N PHE A 362 1.92 -11.12 -22.82
CA PHE A 362 1.50 -9.74 -23.09
C PHE A 362 2.49 -8.75 -22.46
N THR A 363 2.78 -7.68 -23.17
CA THR A 363 3.35 -6.48 -22.55
C THR A 363 2.32 -5.82 -21.63
N PHE A 364 2.77 -5.01 -20.66
CA PHE A 364 1.87 -4.30 -19.77
C PHE A 364 0.84 -3.41 -20.51
N GLN A 365 1.27 -2.75 -21.59
CA GLN A 365 0.37 -1.93 -22.41
C GLN A 365 -0.65 -2.76 -23.20
N GLU A 366 -0.24 -3.91 -23.75
CA GLU A 366 -1.18 -4.81 -24.42
C GLU A 366 -2.20 -5.38 -23.44
N ALA A 367 -1.78 -5.75 -22.23
CA ALA A 367 -2.67 -6.21 -21.16
C ALA A 367 -3.65 -5.11 -20.73
N LYS A 368 -3.19 -3.85 -20.62
CA LYS A 368 -4.05 -2.69 -20.35
C LYS A 368 -5.08 -2.46 -21.44
N GLN A 369 -4.68 -2.58 -22.71
CA GLN A 369 -5.61 -2.48 -23.84
C GLN A 369 -6.60 -3.65 -23.87
N LEU A 370 -6.14 -4.87 -23.55
CA LEU A 370 -6.99 -6.05 -23.49
C LEU A 370 -8.05 -5.91 -22.40
N LEU A 371 -7.66 -5.46 -21.20
CA LEU A 371 -8.58 -5.18 -20.10
C LEU A 371 -9.67 -4.18 -20.52
N ALA A 372 -9.29 -3.11 -21.23
CA ALA A 372 -10.23 -2.09 -21.67
C ALA A 372 -11.19 -2.56 -22.78
N LYS A 373 -10.73 -3.46 -23.66
CA LYS A 373 -11.49 -3.92 -24.83
C LYS A 373 -12.32 -5.17 -24.55
N ASP A 374 -11.78 -6.11 -23.78
CA ASP A 374 -12.34 -7.44 -23.55
C ASP A 374 -11.86 -7.98 -22.19
N GLN A 375 -12.57 -7.56 -21.13
CA GLN A 375 -12.30 -8.00 -19.76
C GLN A 375 -12.48 -9.53 -19.59
N VAL A 376 -13.39 -10.16 -20.34
CA VAL A 376 -13.64 -11.60 -20.25
C VAL A 376 -12.40 -12.35 -20.73
N ARG A 377 -11.86 -11.97 -21.89
CA ARG A 377 -10.61 -12.53 -22.40
C ARG A 377 -9.44 -12.21 -21.48
N PHE A 378 -9.29 -10.97 -21.03
CA PHE A 378 -8.24 -10.59 -20.07
C PHE A 378 -8.21 -11.55 -18.86
N MET A 379 -9.36 -11.78 -18.24
CA MET A 379 -9.46 -12.69 -17.09
C MET A 379 -9.20 -14.15 -17.46
N ALA A 380 -9.50 -14.59 -18.68
CA ALA A 380 -9.15 -15.93 -19.13
C ALA A 380 -7.63 -16.12 -19.22
N GLU A 381 -6.92 -15.15 -19.81
CA GLU A 381 -5.45 -15.16 -19.93
C GLU A 381 -4.77 -15.08 -18.56
N VAL A 382 -5.31 -14.28 -17.63
CA VAL A 382 -4.82 -14.20 -16.24
C VAL A 382 -4.96 -15.53 -15.52
N ARG A 383 -6.12 -16.21 -15.62
CA ARG A 383 -6.33 -17.53 -15.01
C ARG A 383 -5.38 -18.58 -15.58
N ASP A 384 -5.11 -18.53 -16.88
CA ASP A 384 -4.14 -19.42 -17.52
C ASP A 384 -2.71 -19.18 -17.03
N THR A 385 -2.34 -17.91 -16.94
CA THR A 385 -1.05 -17.48 -16.39
C THR A 385 -0.87 -17.93 -14.93
N LEU A 386 -1.92 -17.87 -14.09
CA LEU A 386 -1.87 -18.36 -12.72
C LEU A 386 -1.64 -19.88 -12.63
N ARG A 387 -2.26 -20.67 -13.51
CA ARG A 387 -2.00 -22.11 -13.59
C ARG A 387 -0.55 -22.41 -13.94
N ARG A 388 -0.01 -21.69 -14.94
CA ARG A 388 1.41 -21.80 -15.33
C ARG A 388 2.36 -21.40 -14.20
N HIS A 389 2.06 -20.29 -13.52
CA HIS A 389 2.85 -19.81 -12.38
C HIS A 389 2.92 -20.89 -11.27
N VAL A 390 1.77 -21.41 -10.85
CA VAL A 390 1.72 -22.47 -9.82
C VAL A 390 2.43 -23.74 -10.26
N ASN A 391 2.28 -24.17 -11.51
CA ASN A 391 2.99 -25.36 -12.00
C ASN A 391 4.52 -25.20 -11.89
N ALA A 392 5.04 -24.02 -12.22
CA ALA A 392 6.47 -23.74 -12.09
C ALA A 392 6.91 -23.65 -10.62
N VAL A 393 6.13 -23.02 -9.76
CA VAL A 393 6.38 -22.97 -8.31
C VAL A 393 6.37 -24.37 -7.68
N ASN A 394 5.42 -25.23 -8.06
CA ASN A 394 5.35 -26.63 -7.64
C ASN A 394 6.63 -27.37 -8.02
N ALA A 395 7.07 -27.28 -9.28
CA ALA A 395 8.29 -27.92 -9.74
C ALA A 395 9.56 -27.41 -9.01
N MET A 396 9.62 -26.11 -8.71
CA MET A 396 10.73 -25.54 -7.92
C MET A 396 10.69 -25.98 -6.45
N ALA A 397 9.51 -26.06 -5.85
CA ALA A 397 9.32 -26.52 -4.48
C ALA A 397 9.66 -28.01 -4.31
N GLU A 398 9.28 -28.85 -5.28
CA GLU A 398 9.68 -30.26 -5.35
C GLU A 398 11.21 -30.43 -5.39
N ARG A 399 11.92 -29.43 -5.93
CA ARG A 399 13.39 -29.36 -5.96
C ARG A 399 14.01 -28.71 -4.71
N GLY A 400 13.21 -28.38 -3.70
CA GLY A 400 13.68 -27.88 -2.41
C GLY A 400 13.59 -26.36 -2.19
N MET A 401 13.04 -25.61 -3.15
CA MET A 401 12.74 -24.18 -2.94
C MET A 401 11.70 -24.02 -1.83
N TYR A 402 11.91 -23.08 -0.91
CA TYR A 402 10.89 -22.68 0.05
C TYR A 402 10.07 -21.52 -0.52
N PHE A 403 8.77 -21.77 -0.76
CA PHE A 403 7.83 -20.79 -1.27
C PHE A 403 6.80 -20.38 -0.20
N TRP A 404 6.47 -19.09 -0.14
CA TRP A 404 5.38 -18.58 0.69
C TRP A 404 4.55 -17.50 -0.01
N ASP A 405 3.28 -17.38 0.39
CA ASP A 405 2.39 -16.30 -0.05
C ASP A 405 2.62 -15.02 0.78
N TYR A 406 2.78 -13.88 0.11
CA TYR A 406 3.06 -12.59 0.76
C TYR A 406 1.78 -11.81 1.14
N GLY A 407 0.67 -12.50 1.37
CA GLY A 407 -0.61 -11.89 1.73
C GLY A 407 -1.24 -11.08 0.61
N ASN A 408 -0.94 -11.42 -0.65
CA ASN A 408 -1.40 -10.68 -1.82
C ASN A 408 -2.60 -11.32 -2.55
N ALA A 409 -3.14 -12.40 -1.96
CA ALA A 409 -4.20 -13.26 -2.49
C ALA A 409 -3.76 -14.22 -3.62
N PHE A 410 -2.46 -14.52 -3.74
CA PHE A 410 -1.96 -15.44 -4.77
C PHE A 410 -2.57 -16.83 -4.65
N LEU A 411 -2.49 -17.46 -3.48
CA LEU A 411 -2.99 -18.84 -3.30
C LEU A 411 -4.50 -18.95 -3.58
N VAL A 412 -5.27 -17.97 -3.08
CA VAL A 412 -6.73 -17.93 -3.23
C VAL A 412 -7.12 -17.76 -4.71
N GLU A 413 -6.55 -16.78 -5.40
CA GLU A 413 -6.90 -16.52 -6.80
C GLU A 413 -6.38 -17.62 -7.74
N ALA A 414 -5.22 -18.20 -7.46
CA ALA A 414 -4.73 -19.39 -8.17
C ALA A 414 -5.68 -20.58 -7.97
N GLY A 415 -6.14 -20.83 -6.74
CA GLY A 415 -7.08 -21.89 -6.41
C GLY A 415 -8.43 -21.74 -7.11
N LYS A 416 -8.95 -20.51 -7.19
CA LYS A 416 -10.16 -20.18 -7.98
C LYS A 416 -9.94 -20.35 -9.50
N SER A 417 -8.70 -20.17 -9.96
CA SER A 417 -8.31 -20.33 -11.37
C SER A 417 -8.09 -21.79 -11.80
N GLY A 418 -8.25 -22.73 -10.86
CA GLY A 418 -8.05 -24.15 -11.09
C GLY A 418 -6.59 -24.58 -11.11
N ALA A 419 -5.70 -23.79 -10.50
CA ALA A 419 -4.30 -24.17 -10.32
C ALA A 419 -4.16 -25.26 -9.24
N ASP A 420 -3.10 -26.07 -9.35
CA ASP A 420 -2.79 -27.17 -8.44
C ASP A 420 -2.12 -26.68 -7.14
N ILE A 421 -2.88 -25.88 -6.37
CA ILE A 421 -2.42 -25.15 -5.18
C ILE A 421 -3.05 -25.65 -3.87
N TRP A 422 -4.08 -26.50 -3.98
CA TRP A 422 -4.79 -27.07 -2.83
C TRP A 422 -4.08 -28.33 -2.37
N GLU A 423 -3.81 -28.42 -1.08
CA GLU A 423 -3.50 -29.70 -0.42
C GLU A 423 -4.81 -30.41 -0.08
N ASN A 424 -5.75 -29.68 0.53
CA ASN A 424 -7.12 -30.14 0.77
C ASN A 424 -8.10 -28.99 0.49
N LYS A 425 -8.81 -29.08 -0.64
CA LYS A 425 -9.77 -28.06 -1.07
C LYS A 425 -11.02 -27.99 -0.20
N GLU A 426 -11.46 -29.10 0.40
CA GLU A 426 -12.66 -29.13 1.24
C GLU A 426 -12.44 -28.42 2.58
N GLU A 427 -11.23 -28.53 3.12
CA GLU A 427 -10.80 -27.86 4.35
C GLU A 427 -10.23 -26.45 4.11
N GLY A 428 -10.05 -26.06 2.84
CA GLY A 428 -9.47 -24.77 2.48
C GLY A 428 -7.95 -24.69 2.73
N LEU A 429 -7.26 -25.83 2.73
CA LEU A 429 -5.81 -25.93 2.99
C LEU A 429 -5.01 -25.87 1.68
N PHE A 430 -4.07 -24.93 1.63
CA PHE A 430 -3.14 -24.75 0.51
C PHE A 430 -1.84 -25.56 0.71
N LYS A 431 -1.13 -25.85 -0.39
CA LYS A 431 0.19 -26.51 -0.38
C LYS A 431 1.30 -25.63 0.22
N TYR A 432 1.12 -24.32 0.17
CA TYR A 432 2.04 -23.33 0.70
C TYR A 432 1.35 -22.49 1.76
N ALA A 433 2.11 -22.04 2.75
CA ALA A 433 1.61 -21.16 3.79
C ALA A 433 1.79 -19.69 3.40
N SER A 434 1.02 -18.81 4.03
CA SER A 434 1.32 -17.38 4.01
C SER A 434 2.51 -17.07 4.92
N TYR A 435 3.22 -15.97 4.63
CA TYR A 435 4.30 -15.48 5.48
C TYR A 435 3.81 -15.19 6.92
N VAL A 436 2.53 -14.87 7.11
CA VAL A 436 1.96 -14.67 8.45
C VAL A 436 1.85 -15.98 9.19
N GLU A 437 1.36 -17.05 8.54
CA GLU A 437 1.14 -18.34 9.19
C GLU A 437 2.46 -19.03 9.55
N ASP A 438 3.45 -18.99 8.66
CA ASP A 438 4.65 -19.84 8.79
C ASP A 438 5.89 -19.09 9.29
N ILE A 439 5.95 -17.77 9.09
CA ILE A 439 7.12 -16.96 9.42
C ILE A 439 6.79 -15.97 10.54
N MET A 440 5.98 -14.95 10.25
CA MET A 440 5.79 -13.81 11.15
C MET A 440 4.93 -14.15 12.37
N GLY A 441 3.92 -15.01 12.26
CA GLY A 441 3.10 -15.46 13.39
C GLY A 441 3.96 -16.10 14.47
N PRO A 442 4.56 -17.27 14.18
CA PRO A 442 5.35 -18.02 15.16
C PRO A 442 6.61 -17.28 15.62
N MET A 443 7.27 -16.54 14.74
CA MET A 443 8.58 -15.93 15.07
C MET A 443 8.48 -14.51 15.60
N CYS A 444 7.36 -13.81 15.40
CA CYS A 444 7.17 -12.42 15.82
C CYS A 444 5.87 -12.22 16.62
N PHE A 445 4.71 -12.41 15.97
CA PHE A 445 3.42 -11.98 16.53
C PHE A 445 3.03 -12.74 17.79
N ASP A 446 3.33 -14.04 17.88
CA ASP A 446 3.05 -14.86 19.06
C ASP A 446 3.82 -14.40 20.30
N TYR A 447 4.94 -13.68 20.09
CA TYR A 447 5.74 -13.04 21.14
C TYR A 447 5.40 -11.55 21.34
N GLY A 448 4.42 -11.02 20.61
CA GLY A 448 4.01 -9.62 20.68
C GLY A 448 4.88 -8.66 19.87
N PHE A 449 5.85 -9.15 19.08
CA PHE A 449 6.58 -8.29 18.13
C PHE A 449 5.68 -7.91 16.98
N GLY A 450 5.74 -6.64 16.57
CA GLY A 450 4.94 -6.14 15.46
C GLY A 450 5.41 -4.77 15.01
N PRO A 451 4.69 -4.15 14.06
CA PRO A 451 5.07 -2.86 13.51
C PRO A 451 4.90 -1.74 14.56
N PHE A 452 6.00 -1.36 15.20
CA PHE A 452 6.08 -0.16 16.02
C PHE A 452 6.56 1.01 15.17
N ARG A 453 5.85 2.13 15.21
CA ARG A 453 6.14 3.31 14.37
C ARG A 453 5.95 4.59 15.16
N TRP A 454 6.74 5.61 14.83
CA TRP A 454 6.58 6.95 15.36
C TRP A 454 6.85 7.99 14.27
N VAL A 455 6.39 9.21 14.52
CA VAL A 455 6.64 10.37 13.66
C VAL A 455 7.00 11.54 14.57
N CYS A 456 8.07 12.25 14.24
CA CYS A 456 8.50 13.44 14.96
C CYS A 456 7.68 14.64 14.49
N THR A 457 6.78 15.11 15.35
CA THR A 457 5.82 16.17 14.99
C THR A 457 6.44 17.57 14.80
N SER A 458 7.73 17.72 15.08
CA SER A 458 8.51 18.92 14.78
C SER A 458 8.84 19.06 13.29
N GLY A 459 8.89 17.95 12.54
CA GLY A 459 9.39 17.93 11.16
C GLY A 459 10.92 18.00 11.05
N GLU A 460 11.65 17.89 12.17
CA GLU A 460 13.12 17.98 12.19
C GLU A 460 13.80 16.60 12.12
N LYS A 461 14.84 16.46 11.29
CA LYS A 461 15.64 15.22 11.22
C LYS A 461 16.39 14.94 12.52
N ALA A 462 16.82 15.97 13.24
CA ALA A 462 17.53 15.81 14.51
C ALA A 462 16.68 15.10 15.58
N ASP A 463 15.37 15.36 15.63
CA ASP A 463 14.45 14.62 16.51
C ASP A 463 14.37 13.15 16.12
N LEU A 464 14.34 12.85 14.82
CA LEU A 464 14.35 11.47 14.32
C LEU A 464 15.65 10.76 14.71
N ASP A 465 16.82 11.37 14.46
CA ASP A 465 18.13 10.85 14.86
C ASP A 465 18.19 10.54 16.36
N GLN A 466 17.64 11.44 17.18
CA GLN A 466 17.56 11.26 18.62
C GLN A 466 16.63 10.10 19.00
N THR A 467 15.46 9.99 18.38
CA THR A 467 14.55 8.87 18.63
C THR A 467 15.10 7.52 18.16
N ASP A 468 15.86 7.49 17.07
CA ASP A 468 16.55 6.28 16.60
C ASP A 468 17.59 5.84 17.63
N ALA A 469 18.39 6.77 18.17
CA ALA A 469 19.35 6.48 19.23
C ALA A 469 18.67 5.97 20.52
N ILE A 470 17.54 6.58 20.92
CA ILE A 470 16.75 6.12 22.07
C ILE A 470 16.23 4.70 21.83
N ALA A 471 15.63 4.43 20.67
CA ALA A 471 15.10 3.11 20.33
C ALA A 471 16.19 2.04 20.32
N ALA A 472 17.35 2.34 19.72
CA ALA A 472 18.51 1.45 19.72
C ALA A 472 19.00 1.15 21.14
N GLN A 473 19.10 2.16 22.00
CA GLN A 473 19.49 1.98 23.40
C GLN A 473 18.49 1.10 24.16
N VAL A 474 17.19 1.40 24.08
CA VAL A 474 16.15 0.63 24.76
C VAL A 474 16.13 -0.83 24.30
N LEU A 475 16.30 -1.10 23.02
CA LEU A 475 16.34 -2.48 22.51
C LEU A 475 17.57 -3.25 23.03
N ARG A 476 18.73 -2.59 23.18
CA ARG A 476 19.93 -3.21 23.77
C ARG A 476 19.73 -3.53 25.25
N GLU A 477 19.13 -2.62 26.01
CA GLU A 477 18.79 -2.85 27.42
C GLU A 477 17.81 -4.03 27.58
N ILE A 478 16.76 -4.10 26.73
CA ILE A 478 15.83 -5.24 26.72
C ILE A 478 16.56 -6.55 26.39
N LEU A 479 17.50 -6.54 25.44
CA LEU A 479 18.24 -7.73 25.03
C LEU A 479 19.07 -8.35 26.17
N GLU A 480 19.54 -7.56 27.13
CA GLU A 480 20.34 -8.05 28.27
C GLU A 480 19.54 -8.97 29.20
N GLU A 481 18.24 -8.69 29.37
CA GLU A 481 17.36 -9.43 30.30
C GLU A 481 16.35 -10.34 29.56
N ALA A 482 16.30 -10.26 28.23
CA ALA A 482 15.35 -11.00 27.41
C ALA A 482 15.64 -12.52 27.40
N PRO A 483 14.59 -13.36 27.31
CA PRO A 483 14.75 -14.79 27.09
C PRO A 483 15.35 -15.08 25.70
N GLU A 484 16.14 -16.15 25.57
CA GLU A 484 16.94 -16.46 24.37
C GLU A 484 16.10 -16.55 23.08
N GLU A 485 14.85 -17.00 23.21
CA GLU A 485 13.92 -17.22 22.10
C GLU A 485 13.61 -15.94 21.31
N ILE A 486 13.67 -14.76 21.95
CA ILE A 486 13.38 -13.48 21.31
C ILE A 486 14.64 -12.68 20.94
N HIS A 487 15.83 -13.18 21.29
CA HIS A 487 17.09 -12.53 20.94
C HIS A 487 17.24 -12.28 19.44
N PRO A 488 16.89 -13.21 18.52
CA PRO A 488 17.00 -12.96 17.10
C PRO A 488 16.18 -11.74 16.65
N GLN A 489 14.94 -11.61 17.14
CA GLN A 489 14.08 -10.48 16.78
C GLN A 489 14.65 -9.16 17.29
N LEU A 490 15.10 -9.11 18.54
CA LEU A 490 15.71 -7.90 19.09
C LEU A 490 16.97 -7.49 18.31
N LYS A 491 17.85 -8.45 17.99
CA LYS A 491 19.08 -8.19 17.22
C LYS A 491 18.79 -7.69 15.81
N ASP A 492 17.80 -8.24 15.14
CA ASP A 492 17.40 -7.78 13.81
C ASP A 492 16.87 -6.34 13.85
N ASN A 493 16.06 -6.01 14.86
CA ASN A 493 15.54 -4.66 15.05
C ASN A 493 16.62 -3.65 15.46
N ILE A 494 17.60 -4.07 16.26
CA ILE A 494 18.79 -3.25 16.61
C ILE A 494 19.60 -2.95 15.34
N ARG A 495 19.93 -3.99 14.55
CA ARG A 495 20.67 -3.82 13.29
C ARG A 495 19.91 -2.91 12.32
N TRP A 496 18.60 -3.08 12.24
CA TRP A 496 17.73 -2.24 11.42
C TRP A 496 17.80 -0.77 11.86
N ILE A 497 17.54 -0.46 13.14
CA ILE A 497 17.46 0.93 13.59
C ILE A 497 18.82 1.64 13.49
N GLU A 498 19.92 0.92 13.66
CA GLU A 498 21.28 1.45 13.47
C GLU A 498 21.62 1.73 11.99
N SER A 499 20.90 1.11 11.04
CA SER A 499 21.15 1.23 9.60
C SER A 499 20.09 2.06 8.87
N ALA A 500 19.03 2.49 9.56
CA ALA A 500 17.87 3.14 8.93
C ALA A 500 18.10 4.64 8.62
N GLY A 501 19.00 5.28 9.37
CA GLY A 501 19.16 6.74 9.44
C GLY A 501 19.88 7.43 8.28
#